data_AF-A0A6P5U286-F1
#
_entry.id   AF-A0A6P5U286-F1
#
_cell.length_a   1.000
_cell.length_b   1.000
_cell.length_c   1.000
_cell.angle_alpha   90.00
_cell.angle_beta   90.00
_cell.angle_gamma   90.00
#
_symmetry.space_group_name_H-M   'P 1'
#
loop_
_entity.id
_entity.type
_entity.pdbx_description
1 polymer ?
#
loop_
_entity_poly.entity_id
_entity_poly.type
_entity_poly.pdbx_seq_one_letter_code
_entity_poly.pdbx_strand_id
1 'polypeptide(L)'
;MGCKRYPTLVEKGLAPLKEESYLTNGFLDQVIDWVPKTKAIRLKDLPKSFQTTNPNDILFKLALEAMDRVDKASAVVLRTFDELEADVLHALSSMPPPAYTIGPLQLLLNQIPQHPLKSMGYSLWKEETECLQWFNAKAPNSVVL
;
A
#
# COMPACT_ATOMS: atom_id res chain seq x y z
N MET A 1 -1.51 -1.42 -5.65
CA MET A 1 -2.30 -2.17 -6.66
C MET A 1 -3.48 -2.95 -6.09
N GLY A 2 -3.45 -3.39 -4.81
CA GLY A 2 -4.53 -4.19 -4.23
C GLY A 2 -5.92 -3.56 -4.30
N CYS A 3 -6.07 -2.27 -3.96
CA CYS A 3 -7.36 -1.59 -4.04
C CYS A 3 -7.91 -1.48 -5.47
N LYS A 4 -7.06 -1.37 -6.51
CA LYS A 4 -7.48 -1.29 -7.92
C LYS A 4 -8.23 -2.55 -8.37
N ARG A 5 -8.17 -3.62 -7.57
CA ARG A 5 -8.88 -4.88 -7.79
C ARG A 5 -10.29 -4.91 -7.19
N TYR A 6 -10.65 -3.93 -6.37
CA TYR A 6 -11.93 -3.93 -5.65
C TYR A 6 -13.17 -3.91 -6.56
N PRO A 7 -13.21 -3.14 -7.66
CA PRO A 7 -14.31 -3.24 -8.61
C PRO A 7 -14.50 -4.67 -9.13
N THR A 8 -13.40 -5.34 -9.49
CA THR A 8 -13.43 -6.74 -9.93
C THR A 8 -13.86 -7.72 -8.83
N LEU A 9 -13.51 -7.45 -7.56
CA LEU A 9 -14.02 -8.24 -6.43
C LEU A 9 -15.55 -8.12 -6.31
N VAL A 10 -16.10 -6.93 -6.53
CA VAL A 10 -17.55 -6.70 -6.53
C VAL A 10 -18.22 -7.40 -7.72
N GLU A 11 -17.67 -7.25 -8.92
CA GLU A 11 -18.17 -7.91 -10.14
C GLU A 11 -18.20 -9.43 -10.01
N LYS A 12 -17.19 -10.02 -9.35
CA LYS A 12 -17.10 -11.46 -9.09
C LYS A 12 -17.90 -11.91 -7.87
N GLY A 13 -18.58 -11.01 -7.15
CA GLY A 13 -19.35 -11.33 -5.94
C GLY A 13 -18.49 -11.80 -4.76
N LEU A 14 -17.21 -11.39 -4.71
CA LEU A 14 -16.25 -11.69 -3.64
C LEU A 14 -16.22 -10.61 -2.56
N ALA A 15 -16.72 -9.41 -2.85
CA ALA A 15 -16.82 -8.29 -1.92
C ALA A 15 -18.16 -7.53 -2.09
N PRO A 16 -18.80 -7.04 -1.01
CA PRO A 16 -18.49 -7.36 0.39
C PRO A 16 -18.65 -8.86 0.68
N LEU A 17 -18.08 -9.32 1.78
CA LEU A 17 -18.20 -10.71 2.20
C LEU A 17 -19.67 -11.05 2.49
N LYS A 18 -20.09 -12.28 2.15
CA LYS A 18 -21.47 -12.72 2.40
C LYS A 18 -21.74 -12.96 3.88
N GLU A 19 -20.75 -13.48 4.60
CA GLU A 19 -20.85 -13.89 6.00
C GLU A 19 -19.53 -13.65 6.72
N GLU A 20 -19.59 -13.46 8.04
CA GLU A 20 -18.39 -13.27 8.87
C GLU A 20 -17.51 -14.52 8.92
N SER A 21 -18.10 -15.69 8.71
CA SER A 21 -17.39 -16.98 8.63
C SER A 21 -16.26 -16.96 7.59
N TYR A 22 -16.35 -16.11 6.56
CA TYR A 22 -15.36 -15.99 5.50
C TYR A 22 -14.01 -15.45 5.99
N LEU A 23 -13.98 -14.81 7.16
CA LEU A 23 -12.75 -14.31 7.79
C LEU A 23 -11.91 -15.45 8.39
N THR A 24 -12.50 -16.60 8.70
CA THR A 24 -11.84 -17.70 9.43
C THR A 24 -11.92 -19.06 8.74
N ASN A 25 -12.84 -19.25 7.79
CA ASN A 25 -13.10 -20.54 7.15
C ASN A 25 -12.18 -20.87 5.95
N GLY A 26 -11.11 -20.10 5.74
CA GLY A 26 -10.19 -20.27 4.61
C GLY A 26 -10.65 -19.63 3.30
N PHE A 27 -11.81 -18.95 3.26
CA PHE A 27 -12.25 -18.22 2.05
C PHE A 27 -11.18 -17.23 1.57
N LEU A 28 -10.53 -16.50 2.48
CA LEU A 28 -9.48 -15.54 2.12
C LEU A 28 -8.16 -16.19 1.67
N ASP A 29 -8.00 -17.51 1.78
CA ASP A 29 -6.83 -18.23 1.27
C ASP A 29 -6.92 -18.53 -0.23
N GLN A 30 -8.07 -18.26 -0.86
CA GLN A 30 -8.24 -18.43 -2.29
C GLN A 30 -7.24 -17.56 -3.08
N VAL A 31 -6.61 -18.21 -4.06
CA VAL A 31 -5.65 -17.58 -4.97
C VAL A 31 -6.39 -16.78 -6.03
N ILE A 32 -5.87 -15.58 -6.30
CA ILE A 32 -6.33 -14.67 -7.34
C ILE A 32 -5.44 -14.86 -8.57
N ASP A 33 -5.97 -15.54 -9.59
CA ASP A 33 -5.27 -15.88 -10.83
C ASP A 33 -5.61 -14.95 -12.02
N TRP A 34 -6.67 -14.16 -11.89
CA TRP A 34 -7.15 -13.24 -12.92
C TRP A 34 -6.43 -11.89 -12.97
N VAL A 35 -5.39 -11.69 -12.15
CA VAL A 35 -4.58 -10.46 -12.16
C VAL A 35 -3.42 -10.61 -13.15
N PRO A 36 -3.36 -9.81 -14.23
CA PRO A 36 -2.29 -9.91 -15.20
C PRO A 36 -0.93 -9.58 -14.58
N LYS A 37 0.09 -10.38 -14.90
CA LYS A 37 1.51 -10.10 -14.68
C LYS A 37 1.96 -9.90 -13.22
N THR A 38 1.18 -10.36 -12.24
CA THR A 38 1.63 -10.44 -10.83
C THR A 38 1.79 -11.89 -10.41
N LYS A 39 2.70 -12.15 -9.47
CA LYS A 39 2.75 -13.46 -8.78
C LYS A 39 1.36 -13.79 -8.23
N ALA A 40 1.03 -15.08 -8.17
CA ALA A 40 -0.21 -15.55 -7.56
C ALA A 40 -0.29 -15.02 -6.11
N ILE A 41 -1.31 -14.22 -5.82
CA ILE A 41 -1.59 -13.68 -4.48
C ILE A 41 -2.91 -14.25 -3.98
N ARG A 42 -3.12 -14.29 -2.66
CA ARG A 42 -4.39 -14.71 -2.07
C ARG A 42 -5.26 -13.50 -1.76
N LEU A 43 -6.57 -13.73 -1.57
CA LEU A 43 -7.50 -12.68 -1.13
C LEU A 43 -7.03 -11.99 0.16
N LYS A 44 -6.46 -12.74 1.12
CA LYS A 44 -5.92 -12.16 2.36
C LYS A 44 -4.68 -11.28 2.18
N ASP A 45 -3.99 -11.38 1.05
CA ASP A 45 -2.81 -10.56 0.75
C ASP A 45 -3.21 -9.18 0.17
N LEU A 46 -4.50 -8.97 -0.14
CA LEU A 46 -5.05 -7.66 -0.50
C LEU A 46 -5.30 -6.79 0.75
N PRO A 47 -5.41 -5.45 0.59
CA PRO A 47 -5.72 -4.57 1.72
C PRO A 47 -7.03 -4.97 2.40
N LYS A 48 -7.11 -4.84 3.73
CA LYS A 48 -8.23 -5.40 4.51
C LYS A 48 -9.56 -4.68 4.32
N SER A 49 -9.60 -3.51 3.66
CA SER A 49 -10.82 -2.70 3.59
C SER A 49 -11.97 -3.35 2.79
N PHE A 50 -11.76 -4.42 2.04
CA PHE A 50 -12.87 -5.21 1.46
C PHE A 50 -13.36 -6.35 2.36
N GLN A 51 -12.63 -6.69 3.44
CA GLN A 51 -12.93 -7.80 4.35
C GLN A 51 -14.02 -7.39 5.35
N THR A 52 -15.19 -7.05 4.83
CA THR A 52 -16.37 -6.58 5.58
C THR A 52 -17.63 -7.22 5.03
N THR A 53 -18.58 -7.55 5.89
CA THR A 53 -19.92 -8.01 5.51
C THR A 53 -20.90 -6.86 5.29
N ASN A 54 -20.53 -5.66 5.73
CA ASN A 54 -21.37 -4.47 5.62
C ASN A 54 -21.18 -3.80 4.24
N PRO A 55 -22.20 -3.78 3.35
CA PRO A 55 -22.10 -3.09 2.07
C PRO A 55 -21.94 -1.57 2.20
N ASN A 56 -22.24 -1.02 3.38
CA ASN A 56 -22.09 0.39 3.72
C ASN A 56 -20.83 0.71 4.54
N ASP A 57 -19.89 -0.22 4.63
CA ASP A 57 -18.60 0.03 5.29
C ASP A 57 -17.88 1.23 4.67
N ILE A 58 -17.44 2.15 5.54
CA ILE A 58 -16.87 3.44 5.14
C ILE A 58 -15.54 3.24 4.41
N LEU A 59 -14.67 2.34 4.92
CA LEU A 59 -13.37 2.11 4.33
C LEU A 59 -13.48 1.39 2.99
N PHE A 60 -14.43 0.46 2.88
CA PHE A 60 -14.71 -0.23 1.62
C PHE A 60 -15.22 0.73 0.55
N LYS A 61 -16.24 1.55 0.89
CA LYS A 61 -16.79 2.54 -0.04
C LYS A 61 -15.76 3.58 -0.46
N LEU A 62 -15.01 4.12 0.49
CA LEU A 62 -13.94 5.08 0.20
C LEU A 62 -12.90 4.48 -0.76
N ALA A 63 -12.51 3.22 -0.57
CA ALA A 63 -11.58 2.55 -1.46
C ALA A 63 -12.15 2.37 -2.87
N LEU A 64 -13.43 1.95 -3.00
CA LEU A 64 -14.10 1.85 -4.31
C LEU A 64 -14.19 3.20 -5.03
N GLU A 65 -14.65 4.23 -4.32
CA GLU A 65 -14.75 5.59 -4.88
C GLU A 65 -13.39 6.15 -5.30
N ALA A 66 -12.35 5.92 -4.50
CA ALA A 66 -10.99 6.33 -4.84
C ALA A 66 -10.52 5.65 -6.14
N MET A 67 -10.84 4.37 -6.34
CA MET A 67 -10.43 3.65 -7.56
C MET A 67 -11.20 4.11 -8.80
N ASP A 68 -12.49 4.41 -8.69
CA ASP A 68 -13.26 5.02 -9.80
C ASP A 68 -12.70 6.39 -10.22
N ARG A 69 -12.17 7.14 -9.25
CA ARG A 69 -11.59 8.47 -9.51
C ARG A 69 -10.15 8.43 -9.98
N VAL A 70 -9.37 7.40 -9.62
CA VAL A 70 -7.96 7.28 -10.03
C VAL A 70 -7.83 7.29 -11.55
N ASP A 71 -8.75 6.64 -12.27
CA ASP A 71 -8.72 6.60 -13.73
C ASP A 71 -8.97 7.97 -14.39
N LYS A 72 -9.47 8.95 -13.63
CA LYS A 72 -9.72 10.34 -14.05
C LYS A 72 -8.56 11.29 -13.69
N ALA A 73 -7.56 10.82 -12.95
CA ALA A 73 -6.41 11.64 -12.58
C ALA A 73 -5.47 11.83 -13.78
N SER A 74 -4.71 12.93 -13.82
CA SER A 74 -3.70 13.15 -14.86
C SER A 74 -2.49 12.22 -14.71
N ALA A 75 -2.18 11.81 -13.47
CA ALA A 75 -1.06 10.95 -13.13
C ALA A 75 -1.22 10.38 -11.71
N VAL A 76 -0.53 9.29 -11.41
CA VAL A 76 -0.41 8.72 -10.06
C VAL A 76 1.05 8.79 -9.62
N VAL A 77 1.30 9.35 -8.43
CA VAL A 77 2.63 9.36 -7.80
C VAL A 77 2.69 8.26 -6.75
N LEU A 78 3.67 7.36 -6.88
CA LEU A 78 3.90 6.23 -5.99
C LEU A 78 5.16 6.47 -5.17
N ARG A 79 5.07 6.29 -3.85
CA ARG A 79 6.23 6.35 -2.96
C ARG A 79 6.98 5.01 -2.95
N THR A 80 7.65 4.74 -4.06
CA THR A 80 8.46 3.54 -4.32
C THR A 80 9.58 3.91 -5.31
N PHE A 81 10.39 2.95 -5.72
CA PHE A 81 11.42 3.09 -6.75
C PHE A 81 11.45 1.87 -7.67
N ASP A 82 11.99 2.05 -8.87
CA ASP A 82 11.83 1.09 -9.97
C ASP A 82 12.36 -0.30 -9.63
N GLU A 83 13.54 -0.39 -9.01
CA GLU A 83 14.19 -1.66 -8.68
C GLU A 83 13.43 -2.45 -7.60
N LEU A 84 12.63 -1.79 -6.74
CA LEU A 84 11.88 -2.47 -5.69
C LEU A 84 10.63 -3.18 -6.22
N GLU A 85 9.94 -2.56 -7.19
CA GLU A 85 8.61 -2.96 -7.64
C GLU A 85 8.50 -3.08 -9.16
N ALA A 86 9.59 -3.44 -9.86
CA ALA A 86 9.68 -3.46 -11.32
C ALA A 86 8.49 -4.13 -12.03
N ASP A 87 8.11 -5.34 -11.61
CA ASP A 87 6.98 -6.09 -12.20
C ASP A 87 5.65 -5.34 -12.04
N VAL A 88 5.44 -4.74 -10.88
CA VAL A 88 4.22 -3.98 -10.54
C VAL A 88 4.17 -2.69 -11.34
N LEU A 89 5.29 -1.98 -11.45
CA LEU A 89 5.40 -0.72 -12.18
C LEU A 89 5.24 -0.93 -13.70
N HIS A 90 5.82 -2.00 -14.23
CA HIS A 90 5.60 -2.40 -15.62
C HIS A 90 4.13 -2.76 -15.91
N ALA A 91 3.45 -3.41 -14.97
CA ALA A 91 2.01 -3.65 -15.11
C ALA A 91 1.19 -2.34 -15.07
N LEU A 92 1.58 -1.38 -14.22
CA LEU A 92 0.93 -0.08 -14.10
C LEU A 92 1.18 0.84 -15.30
N SER A 93 2.37 0.81 -15.89
CA SER A 93 2.68 1.64 -17.07
C SER A 93 1.82 1.31 -18.28
N SER A 94 1.26 0.09 -18.31
CA SER A 94 0.32 -0.36 -19.33
C SER A 94 -1.12 0.11 -19.09
N MET A 95 -1.40 0.80 -17.98
CA MET A 95 -2.74 1.24 -17.60
C MET A 95 -2.77 2.76 -17.39
N PRO A 96 -3.77 3.48 -17.90
CA PRO A 96 -3.95 4.87 -17.52
C PRO A 96 -4.36 5.00 -16.03
N PRO A 97 -4.11 6.16 -15.42
CA PRO A 97 -3.22 7.24 -15.88
C PRO A 97 -1.73 6.89 -15.64
N PRO A 98 -0.77 7.63 -16.24
CA PRO A 98 0.66 7.34 -16.06
C PRO A 98 1.07 7.34 -14.58
N ALA A 99 1.87 6.35 -14.20
CA ALA A 99 2.41 6.20 -12.85
C ALA A 99 3.87 6.66 -12.78
N TYR A 100 4.20 7.44 -11.75
CA TYR A 100 5.55 7.94 -11.49
C TYR A 100 6.01 7.53 -10.10
N THR A 101 7.22 7.03 -10.00
CA THR A 101 7.85 6.65 -8.74
C THR A 101 8.64 7.81 -8.16
N ILE A 102 8.40 8.13 -6.90
CA ILE A 102 9.17 9.11 -6.13
C ILE A 102 9.51 8.49 -4.78
N GLY A 103 10.69 7.87 -4.70
CA GLY A 103 11.12 7.24 -3.48
C GLY A 103 12.54 6.66 -3.54
N PRO A 104 13.05 6.18 -2.39
CA PRO A 104 12.47 6.36 -1.06
C PRO A 104 12.60 7.82 -0.60
N LEU A 105 11.49 8.38 -0.09
CA LEU A 105 11.36 9.81 0.18
C LEU A 105 12.44 10.32 1.16
N GLN A 106 12.84 9.50 2.13
CA GLN A 106 13.88 9.85 3.10
C GLN A 106 15.25 10.12 2.43
N LEU A 107 15.62 9.32 1.42
CA LEU A 107 16.88 9.53 0.70
C LEU A 107 16.85 10.78 -0.17
N LEU A 108 15.69 11.09 -0.75
CA LEU A 108 15.50 12.32 -1.53
C LEU A 108 15.62 13.56 -0.65
N LEU A 109 15.03 13.54 0.55
CA LEU A 109 15.10 14.65 1.50
C LEU A 109 16.53 14.96 1.97
N ASN A 110 17.37 13.94 2.14
CA ASN A 110 18.78 14.10 2.53
C ASN A 110 19.62 14.85 1.48
N GLN A 111 19.14 14.92 0.23
CA GLN A 111 19.83 15.61 -0.88
C GLN A 111 19.38 17.07 -1.04
N ILE A 112 18.31 17.49 -0.37
CA ILE A 112 17.80 18.86 -0.48
C ILE A 112 18.75 19.81 0.29
N PRO A 113 19.24 20.89 -0.35
CA PRO A 113 20.06 21.92 0.32
C PRO A 113 19.34 22.54 1.53
N GLN A 114 20.06 23.32 2.34
CA GLN A 114 19.52 24.02 3.51
C GLN A 114 18.19 24.74 3.17
N HIS A 115 17.08 24.13 3.58
CA HIS A 115 15.73 24.60 3.32
C HIS A 115 15.16 25.20 4.61
N PRO A 116 14.35 26.27 4.57
CA PRO A 116 13.72 26.86 5.75
C PRO A 116 12.91 25.85 6.60
N LEU A 117 12.48 24.75 5.96
CA LEU A 117 11.72 23.68 6.59
C LEU A 117 12.59 22.55 7.17
N LYS A 118 13.92 22.69 7.21
CA LYS A 118 14.82 21.64 7.74
C LYS A 118 14.53 21.29 9.21
N SER A 119 13.96 22.22 9.97
CA SER A 119 13.50 21.99 11.35
C SER A 119 12.20 21.20 11.43
N MET A 120 11.40 21.17 10.35
CA MET A 120 10.26 20.26 10.24
C MET A 120 10.80 18.89 9.84
N GLY A 121 11.02 18.03 10.83
CA GLY A 121 11.40 16.64 10.61
C GLY A 121 10.38 15.88 9.75
N TYR A 122 10.70 14.63 9.42
CA TYR A 122 9.81 13.77 8.63
C TYR A 122 8.57 13.30 9.41
N SER A 123 8.66 13.30 10.73
CA SER A 123 7.65 12.77 11.65
C SER A 123 6.94 13.90 12.38
N LEU A 124 5.62 13.77 12.54
CA LEU A 124 4.83 14.61 13.43
C LEU A 124 4.93 14.15 14.90
N TRP A 125 5.53 12.99 15.14
CA TRP A 125 5.77 12.47 16.49
C TRP A 125 6.96 13.15 17.13
N LYS A 126 6.88 13.40 18.45
CA LYS A 126 8.01 13.84 19.24
C LYS A 126 9.12 12.78 19.16
N GLU A 127 10.33 13.21 18.83
CA GLU A 127 11.48 12.31 18.80
C GLU A 127 11.83 11.82 20.20
N GLU A 128 12.02 10.50 20.34
CA GLU A 128 12.51 9.88 21.57
C GLU A 128 14.00 9.58 21.43
N THR A 129 14.81 10.28 22.23
CA THR A 129 16.27 10.25 22.11
C THR A 129 16.91 9.18 23.00
N GLU A 130 16.20 8.71 24.03
CA GLU A 130 16.70 7.69 24.95
C GLU A 130 16.90 6.34 24.24
N CYS A 131 16.02 6.01 23.30
CA CYS A 131 16.15 4.81 22.47
C CYS A 131 17.49 4.77 21.72
N LEU A 132 17.93 5.91 21.17
CA LEU A 132 19.20 5.99 20.42
C LEU A 132 20.40 5.73 21.32
N GLN A 133 20.38 6.25 22.56
CA GLN A 133 21.43 5.97 23.54
C GLN A 133 21.50 4.48 23.90
N TRP A 134 20.34 3.83 24.06
CA TRP A 134 20.28 2.40 24.31
C TRP A 134 20.81 1.58 23.12
N PHE A 135 20.50 1.95 21.88
CA PHE A 135 21.05 1.27 20.69
C PHE A 135 22.57 1.39 20.60
N ASN A 136 23.14 2.55 20.93
CA ASN A 136 24.59 2.78 20.90
C ASN A 136 25.38 1.87 21.85
N ALA A 137 24.73 1.31 22.88
CA ALA A 137 25.35 0.39 23.83
C ALA A 137 25.27 -1.09 23.40
N LYS A 138 24.62 -1.41 22.27
CA LYS A 138 24.47 -2.79 21.77
C LYS A 138 25.50 -3.09 20.69
N ALA A 139 25.81 -4.38 20.51
CA ALA A 139 26.68 -4.81 19.44
C ALA A 139 25.99 -4.59 18.07
N PRO A 140 26.76 -4.33 16.99
CA PRO A 140 26.20 -4.23 15.65
C PRO A 140 25.37 -5.46 15.29
N ASN A 141 24.19 -5.25 14.70
CA ASN A 141 23.26 -6.30 14.27
C ASN A 141 22.77 -7.24 15.40
N SER A 142 22.87 -6.85 16.67
CA SER A 142 22.41 -7.67 17.81
C SER A 142 21.00 -7.36 18.28
N VAL A 143 20.35 -6.34 17.73
CA VAL A 143 19.02 -5.90 18.15
C VAL A 143 18.00 -6.21 17.06
N VAL A 144 16.84 -6.73 17.46
CA VAL A 144 15.66 -6.88 16.62
C VAL A 144 14.76 -5.66 16.84
N LEU A 145 14.46 -4.96 15.75
CA LEU A 145 13.63 -3.76 15.69
C LEU A 145 12.20 -4.09 15.25
#